data_AF-A0A960JTS5-F1
#
_entry.id   AF-A0A960JTS5-F1
#
_cell.length_a   1.000
_cell.length_b   1.000
_cell.length_c   1.000
_cell.angle_alpha   90.00
_cell.angle_beta   90.00
_cell.angle_gamma   90.00
#
_symmetry.space_group_name_H-M   'P 1'
#
loop_
_entity.id
_entity.type
_entity.pdbx_description
1 polymer ?
#
loop_
_entity_poly.entity_id
_entity_poly.type
_entity_poly.pdbx_seq_one_letter_code
_entity_poly.pdbx_strand_id
1 'polypeptide(L)'
;RENKRQAQEQRRLANVHQALIDAKDKAAAEVKRIRAKEHSKPEERAAADEAYRNALGALMAHESGESLEPQETDTGIEAEESGTEESDTEVGESETADPEPSDTAVEQ
;
A
#
# COMPACT_ATOMS: atom_id res chain seq x y z
N ARG A 1 -41.53 -2.00 -22.82
CA ARG A 1 -41.27 -2.10 -21.35
C ARG A 1 -39.78 -2.34 -21.09
N GLU A 2 -39.13 -3.20 -21.88
CA GLU A 2 -37.67 -3.38 -21.97
C GLU A 2 -36.87 -2.07 -21.99
N ASN A 3 -37.17 -1.17 -22.94
CA ASN A 3 -36.41 0.07 -23.13
C ASN A 3 -36.41 0.99 -21.89
N LYS A 4 -37.49 0.97 -21.10
CA LYS A 4 -37.59 1.76 -19.86
C LYS A 4 -36.71 1.18 -18.75
N ARG A 5 -36.62 -0.16 -18.67
CA ARG A 5 -35.74 -0.84 -17.70
C ARG A 5 -34.28 -0.64 -18.06
N GLN A 6 -33.92 -0.77 -19.34
CA GLN A 6 -32.56 -0.52 -19.81
C GLN A 6 -32.09 0.91 -19.54
N ALA A 7 -32.96 1.91 -19.79
CA ALA A 7 -32.63 3.30 -19.49
C ALA A 7 -32.46 3.57 -17.98
N GLN A 8 -33.20 2.87 -17.12
CA GLN A 8 -33.02 2.98 -15.67
C GLN A 8 -31.72 2.34 -15.22
N GLU A 9 -31.38 1.18 -15.78
CA GLU A 9 -30.12 0.49 -15.45
C GLU A 9 -28.90 1.31 -15.87
N GLN A 10 -28.91 1.89 -17.08
CA GLN A 10 -27.84 2.77 -17.52
C GLN A 10 -27.66 3.99 -16.61
N ARG A 11 -28.76 4.59 -16.14
CA ARG A 11 -28.70 5.69 -15.16
C ARG A 11 -28.15 5.23 -13.82
N ARG A 12 -28.54 4.04 -13.37
CA ARG A 12 -28.02 3.45 -12.13
C ARG A 12 -26.51 3.23 -12.24
N LEU A 13 -26.04 2.62 -13.32
CA LEU A 13 -24.61 2.38 -13.57
C LEU A 13 -23.83 3.70 -13.65
N ALA A 14 -24.35 4.71 -14.35
CA ALA A 14 -23.73 6.03 -14.41
C ALA A 14 -23.64 6.70 -13.03
N ASN A 15 -24.70 6.59 -12.22
CA ASN A 15 -24.70 7.14 -10.86
C ASN A 15 -23.71 6.41 -9.95
N VAL A 16 -23.58 5.09 -10.07
CA VAL A 16 -22.61 4.30 -9.31
C VAL A 16 -21.19 4.68 -9.71
N HIS A 17 -20.91 4.78 -11.01
CA HIS A 17 -19.60 5.21 -11.50
C HIS A 17 -19.23 6.60 -11.00
N GLN A 18 -20.17 7.57 -11.08
CA GLN A 18 -19.94 8.91 -10.55
C GLN A 18 -19.69 8.90 -9.03
N ALA A 19 -20.44 8.11 -8.27
CA ALA A 19 -20.23 7.98 -6.83
C ALA A 19 -18.84 7.42 -6.48
N LEU A 20 -18.32 6.49 -7.29
CA LEU A 20 -16.96 5.94 -7.12
C LEU A 20 -15.88 6.98 -7.42
N ILE A 21 -16.07 7.80 -8.46
CA ILE A 21 -15.18 8.93 -8.76
C ILE A 21 -15.16 9.92 -7.59
N ASP A 22 -16.33 10.31 -7.09
CA ASP A 22 -16.46 11.26 -5.99
C ASP A 22 -15.81 10.72 -4.71
N ALA A 23 -15.96 9.41 -4.43
CA ALA A 23 -15.32 8.75 -3.30
C ALA A 23 -13.79 8.76 -3.40
N LYS A 24 -13.25 8.44 -4.58
CA LYS A 24 -11.81 8.51 -4.87
C LYS A 24 -11.27 9.93 -4.68
N ASP A 25 -11.96 10.93 -5.22
CA ASP A 25 -11.54 12.33 -5.14
C ASP A 25 -11.59 12.86 -3.70
N LYS A 26 -12.62 12.48 -2.93
CA LYS A 26 -12.72 12.78 -1.51
C LYS A 26 -11.58 12.14 -0.70
N ALA A 27 -11.26 10.88 -0.97
CA ALA A 27 -10.16 10.18 -0.31
C ALA A 27 -8.80 10.84 -0.66
N ALA A 28 -8.59 11.22 -1.92
CA ALA A 28 -7.40 11.95 -2.35
C ALA A 28 -7.26 13.31 -1.65
N ALA A 29 -8.38 14.02 -1.46
CA ALA A 29 -8.40 15.28 -0.72
C ALA A 29 -8.06 15.07 0.78
N GLU A 30 -8.52 13.97 1.38
CA GLU A 30 -8.17 13.63 2.76
C GLU A 30 -6.69 13.29 2.90
N VAL A 31 -6.12 12.48 2.00
CA VAL A 31 -4.67 12.21 1.97
C VAL A 31 -3.88 13.52 1.94
N LYS A 32 -4.23 14.44 1.04
CA LYS A 32 -3.58 15.76 0.95
C LYS A 32 -3.74 16.54 2.25
N ARG A 33 -4.94 16.55 2.85
CA ARG A 33 -5.22 17.24 4.13
C ARG A 33 -4.37 16.66 5.26
N ILE A 34 -4.28 15.35 5.40
CA ILE A 34 -3.50 14.70 6.47
C ILE A 34 -1.99 14.93 6.25
N ARG A 35 -1.50 14.84 5.02
CA ARG A 35 -0.09 15.13 4.71
C ARG A 35 0.28 16.60 4.93
N ALA A 36 -0.66 17.52 4.72
CA ALA A 36 -0.47 18.94 5.02
C ALA A 36 -0.48 19.25 6.54
N LYS A 37 -1.00 18.36 7.39
CA LYS A 37 -0.90 18.50 8.85
C LYS A 37 0.52 18.16 9.30
N GLU A 38 1.18 19.12 9.94
CA GLU A 38 2.56 19.01 10.42
C GLU A 38 2.74 17.89 11.47
N HIS A 39 1.74 17.65 12.31
CA HIS A 39 1.76 16.66 13.40
C HIS A 39 0.79 15.48 13.22
N SER A 40 0.42 15.15 11.98
CA SER A 40 -0.39 13.95 11.73
C SER A 40 0.37 12.68 12.11
N LYS A 41 -0.31 11.76 12.81
CA LYS A 41 0.28 10.49 13.22
C LYS A 41 0.57 9.61 11.99
N PRO A 42 1.58 8.74 12.05
CA PRO A 42 1.87 7.82 10.94
C PRO A 42 0.67 6.90 10.62
N GLU A 43 -0.06 6.45 11.64
CA GLU A 43 -1.28 5.65 11.50
C GLU A 43 -2.38 6.39 10.71
N GLU A 44 -2.58 7.69 10.98
CA GLU A 44 -3.57 8.50 10.27
C GLU A 44 -3.21 8.67 8.79
N ARG A 45 -1.92 8.82 8.49
CA ARG A 45 -1.42 8.91 7.11
C ARG A 45 -1.63 7.59 6.38
N ALA A 46 -1.28 6.47 7.03
CA ALA A 46 -1.46 5.14 6.47
C ALA A 46 -2.93 4.83 6.19
N ALA A 47 -3.82 5.14 7.13
CA ALA A 47 -5.27 4.94 6.99
C ALA A 47 -5.87 5.76 5.83
N ALA A 48 -5.44 7.02 5.65
CA ALA A 48 -5.90 7.82 4.51
C ALA A 48 -5.35 7.30 3.18
N ASP A 49 -4.08 6.88 3.13
CA ASP A 49 -3.47 6.30 1.94
C ASP A 49 -4.12 4.96 1.57
N GLU A 50 -4.52 4.15 2.56
CA GLU A 50 -5.30 2.93 2.36
C GLU A 50 -6.71 3.24 1.86
N ALA A 51 -7.41 4.21 2.46
CA ALA A 51 -8.74 4.62 2.01
C ALA A 51 -8.73 5.10 0.55
N TYR A 52 -7.69 5.83 0.14
CA TYR A 52 -7.52 6.24 -1.26
C TYR A 52 -7.26 5.05 -2.19
N ARG A 53 -6.39 4.11 -1.80
CA ARG A 53 -6.14 2.88 -2.56
C ARG A 53 -7.40 2.03 -2.72
N ASN A 54 -8.18 1.88 -1.66
CA ASN A 54 -9.44 1.13 -1.69
C ASN A 54 -10.48 1.80 -2.60
N ALA A 55 -10.61 3.13 -2.55
CA ALA A 55 -11.52 3.87 -3.44
C ALA A 55 -11.09 3.77 -4.92
N LEU A 56 -9.78 3.83 -5.19
CA LEU A 56 -9.22 3.64 -6.52
C LEU A 56 -9.47 2.21 -7.03
N GLY A 57 -9.24 1.20 -6.18
CA GLY A 57 -9.50 -0.20 -6.48
C GLY A 57 -10.98 -0.45 -6.80
N ALA A 58 -11.90 0.12 -6.02
CA ALA A 58 -13.34 0.02 -6.28
C ALA A 58 -13.76 0.66 -7.62
N LEU A 59 -13.17 1.80 -7.99
CA LEU A 59 -13.41 2.42 -9.29
C LEU A 59 -12.88 1.54 -10.43
N MET A 60 -11.64 1.04 -10.31
CA MET A 60 -11.03 0.15 -11.30
C MET A 60 -11.80 -1.16 -11.44
N ALA A 61 -12.29 -1.72 -10.34
CA ALA A 61 -13.12 -2.93 -10.32
C ALA A 61 -14.45 -2.71 -11.05
N HIS A 62 -15.08 -1.56 -10.84
CA HIS A 62 -16.31 -1.19 -11.53
C HIS A 62 -16.09 -0.99 -13.04
N GLU A 63 -14.95 -0.42 -13.45
CA GLU A 63 -14.62 -0.18 -14.86
C GLU A 63 -14.17 -1.44 -15.60
N SER A 64 -13.45 -2.34 -14.91
CA SER A 64 -12.87 -3.55 -15.50
C SER A 64 -13.80 -4.76 -15.41
N GLY A 65 -14.84 -4.70 -14.56
CA GLY A 65 -15.68 -5.86 -14.24
C GLY A 65 -14.95 -6.95 -13.42
N GLU A 66 -13.70 -6.68 -13.03
CA GLU A 66 -12.81 -7.59 -12.31
C GLU A 66 -12.41 -6.92 -10.99
N SER A 67 -12.91 -7.46 -9.89
CA SER A 67 -12.67 -6.92 -8.55
C SER A 67 -11.23 -7.22 -8.13
N LEU A 68 -10.36 -6.21 -8.17
CA LEU A 68 -9.07 -6.25 -7.49
C LEU A 68 -9.33 -6.14 -6.00
N GLU A 69 -9.54 -7.28 -5.34
CA GLU A 69 -9.63 -7.30 -3.88
C GLU A 69 -8.34 -6.72 -3.28
N PRO A 70 -8.44 -5.87 -2.24
CA PRO A 70 -7.27 -5.38 -1.55
C PRO A 70 -6.50 -6.59 -1.02
N GLN A 71 -5.28 -6.79 -1.52
CA GLN A 71 -4.38 -7.80 -1.00
C GLN A 71 -4.10 -7.42 0.45
N GLU A 72 -4.68 -8.18 1.39
CA GLU A 72 -4.31 -8.09 2.78
C GLU A 72 -2.81 -8.38 2.86
N THR A 73 -2.03 -7.35 3.20
CA THR A 73 -0.63 -7.57 3.53
C THR A 73 -0.62 -8.36 4.83
N ASP A 74 -0.45 -9.66 4.70
CA ASP A 74 -0.11 -10.59 5.77
C ASP A 74 1.14 -10.06 6.50
N THR A 75 0.95 -9.18 7.48
CA THR A 75 1.97 -8.89 8.49
C THR A 75 1.91 -9.98 9.55
N GLY A 76 2.14 -11.23 9.12
CA GLY A 76 2.45 -12.36 9.98
C GLY A 76 3.93 -12.33 10.36
N ILE A 77 4.37 -11.30 11.09
CA ILE A 77 5.60 -11.41 11.87
C ILE A 77 5.19 -12.10 13.17
N GLU A 78 5.11 -13.43 13.13
CA GLU A 78 5.05 -14.25 14.33
C GLU A 78 6.39 -14.14 15.04
N ALA A 79 6.45 -13.25 16.02
CA ALA A 79 7.46 -13.31 17.06
C ALA A 79 6.99 -14.32 18.11
N GLU A 80 7.46 -15.57 18.05
CA GLU A 80 7.54 -16.45 19.22
C GLU A 80 8.78 -17.36 19.13
N GLU A 81 9.62 -17.15 20.13
CA GLU A 81 10.70 -17.91 20.76
C GLU A 81 11.05 -19.37 20.36
N SER A 82 12.37 -19.62 20.43
CA SER A 82 13.03 -20.78 21.07
C SER A 82 13.11 -22.13 20.34
N GLY A 83 14.34 -22.56 20.06
CA GLY A 83 14.65 -23.92 19.59
C GLY A 83 16.12 -24.11 19.22
N THR A 84 16.99 -24.16 20.23
CA THR A 84 18.40 -24.58 20.10
C THR A 84 18.49 -26.04 19.67
N GLU A 85 19.01 -26.31 18.48
CA GLU A 85 19.47 -27.65 18.08
C GLU A 85 20.85 -27.48 17.41
N GLU A 86 21.89 -27.76 18.19
CA GLU A 86 23.29 -27.84 17.80
C GLU A 86 23.51 -29.00 16.80
N SER A 87 24.23 -28.75 15.70
CA SER A 87 25.03 -29.77 15.01
C SER A 87 26.07 -29.09 14.10
N ASP A 88 27.17 -28.72 14.74
CA ASP A 88 28.57 -28.95 14.35
C ASP A 88 28.80 -29.62 12.97
N THR A 89 29.42 -28.89 12.03
CA THR A 89 30.66 -29.35 11.38
C THR A 89 31.37 -28.23 10.60
N GLU A 90 32.55 -27.90 11.13
CA GLU A 90 33.81 -27.71 10.41
C GLU A 90 34.09 -26.41 9.61
N VAL A 91 34.85 -25.55 10.31
CA VAL A 91 36.11 -24.89 9.91
C VAL A 91 36.22 -24.27 8.51
N GLY A 92 36.22 -22.94 8.52
CA GLY A 92 36.96 -22.11 7.58
C GLY A 92 37.53 -20.91 8.33
N GLU A 93 38.63 -21.14 9.06
CA GLU A 93 39.50 -20.06 9.57
C GLU A 93 39.96 -19.15 8.43
N SER A 94 39.83 -17.84 8.61
CA SER A 94 40.89 -16.83 8.39
C SER A 94 40.23 -15.46 8.61
N GLU A 95 40.42 -14.84 9.77
CA GLU A 95 41.62 -14.07 10.14
C GLU A 95 41.45 -12.58 9.74
N THR A 96 41.09 -11.77 10.76
CA THR A 96 41.57 -10.41 11.09
C THR A 96 41.46 -9.29 10.03
N ALA A 97 41.27 -8.01 10.33
CA ALA A 97 40.92 -7.20 11.48
C ALA A 97 40.85 -5.74 10.96
N ASP A 98 39.84 -4.98 11.39
CA ASP A 98 39.90 -3.53 11.73
C ASP A 98 40.32 -2.49 10.62
N PRO A 99 40.22 -1.16 10.83
CA PRO A 99 39.34 -0.29 10.03
C PRO A 99 40.01 0.99 9.46
N GLU A 100 39.24 1.72 8.65
CA GLU A 100 39.38 3.13 8.24
C GLU A 100 40.68 3.56 7.48
N PRO A 101 40.79 4.84 7.04
CA PRO A 101 40.07 5.45 5.93
C PRO A 101 41.08 5.98 4.88
N SER A 102 40.65 6.29 3.67
CA SER A 102 41.48 7.13 2.77
C SER A 102 40.62 7.97 1.84
N ASP A 103 40.42 9.19 2.33
CA ASP A 103 40.47 10.45 1.60
C ASP A 103 41.14 10.33 0.22
N THR A 104 40.43 10.68 -0.84
CA THR A 104 41.01 11.40 -1.97
C THR A 104 39.97 12.32 -2.58
N ALA A 105 40.04 13.59 -2.19
CA ALA A 105 39.66 14.70 -3.04
C ALA A 105 40.35 14.57 -4.42
N VAL A 106 39.57 14.60 -5.50
CA VAL A 106 40.05 15.05 -6.82
C VAL A 106 39.06 16.07 -7.36
N GLU A 107 39.47 17.31 -7.19
CA GLU A 107 39.07 18.51 -7.92
C GLU A 107 39.50 18.35 -9.38
N GLN A 108 38.60 18.55 -10.35
CA GLN A 108 38.76 19.36 -11.59
C GLN A 108 37.39 19.59 -12.24
#